data_AF-A0A8S4PHW1-F1
#
_entry.id   AF-A0A8S4PHW1-F1
#
_cell.length_a   1.000
_cell.length_b   1.000
_cell.length_c   1.000
_cell.angle_alpha   90.00
_cell.angle_beta   90.00
_cell.angle_gamma   90.00
#
_symmetry.space_group_name_H-M   'P 1'
#
loop_
_entity.id
_entity.type
_entity.pdbx_description
1 polymer ?
#
loop_
_entity_poly.entity_id
_entity_poly.type
_entity_poly.pdbx_seq_one_letter_code
_entity_poly.pdbx_strand_id
1 'polypeptide(L)'
;VIFQACLYLRGYLHDLDYDNIYITSAFKRFDKGESNLLPLRKKERVHFIDSTAFCLSKQELVSILRGILIILALLAAAVLLCGMDVLIYLVLEVVRKEANVTVLINGGSGFEVALNDTSPSISQILHQEVPILLKGNSTHFKYSLELNTAPCLPDPSPPFYEDKTQLVYLGVM
;
A
#
# COMPACT_ATOMS: atom_id res chain seq x y z
N VAL A 1 -2.96 19.16 -16.91
CA VAL A 1 -2.47 18.80 -18.26
C VAL A 1 -3.08 19.70 -19.35
N ILE A 2 -4.41 19.79 -19.47
CA ILE A 2 -5.09 20.58 -20.54
C ILE A 2 -4.71 22.08 -20.51
N PHE A 3 -4.68 22.71 -19.33
CA PHE A 3 -4.29 24.12 -19.21
C PHE A 3 -2.85 24.39 -19.68
N GLN A 4 -1.92 23.50 -19.30
CA GLN A 4 -0.51 23.57 -19.73
C GLN A 4 -0.40 23.42 -21.26
N ALA A 5 -1.19 22.51 -21.85
CA ALA A 5 -1.24 22.32 -23.29
C ALA A 5 -1.79 23.56 -24.01
N CYS A 6 -2.82 24.22 -23.47
CA CYS A 6 -3.33 25.48 -24.02
C CYS A 6 -2.30 26.61 -23.96
N LEU A 7 -1.54 26.73 -22.87
CA LEU A 7 -0.47 27.72 -22.75
C LEU A 7 0.68 27.44 -23.73
N TYR A 8 1.08 26.18 -23.87
CA TYR A 8 2.08 25.76 -24.85
C TYR A 8 1.63 26.07 -26.28
N LEU A 9 0.38 25.71 -26.63
CA LEU A 9 -0.19 26.02 -27.94
C LEU A 9 -0.26 27.53 -28.20
N ARG A 10 -0.56 28.33 -27.18
CA ARG A 10 -0.56 29.79 -27.30
C ARG A 10 0.84 30.33 -27.59
N GLY A 11 1.87 29.82 -26.91
CA GLY A 11 3.27 30.15 -27.18
C GLY A 11 3.68 29.75 -28.60
N TYR A 12 3.37 28.52 -29.00
CA TYR A 12 3.64 27.99 -30.34
C TYR A 12 3.04 28.83 -31.47
N LEU A 13 1.84 29.39 -31.27
CA LEU A 13 1.15 30.19 -32.29
C LEU A 13 1.55 31.67 -32.32
N HIS A 14 2.01 32.23 -31.20
CA HIS A 14 2.23 33.68 -31.08
C HIS A 14 3.71 34.08 -30.93
N ASP A 15 4.60 33.16 -30.62
CA ASP A 15 6.02 33.44 -30.41
C ASP A 15 6.87 32.58 -31.35
N LEU A 16 7.57 33.25 -32.25
CA LEU A 16 8.42 32.61 -33.26
C LEU A 16 9.73 32.08 -32.65
N ASP A 17 10.19 32.69 -31.56
CA ASP A 17 11.41 32.29 -30.84
C ASP A 17 11.13 31.26 -29.73
N TYR A 18 9.88 30.81 -29.61
CA TYR A 18 9.47 29.74 -28.71
C TYR A 18 10.04 28.39 -29.16
N ASP A 19 9.98 27.39 -28.28
CA ASP A 19 10.51 26.03 -28.52
C ASP A 19 9.63 25.24 -29.51
N ASN A 20 9.58 25.74 -30.75
CA ASN A 20 8.76 25.30 -31.87
C ASN A 20 9.39 24.10 -32.58
N ILE A 21 9.71 23.06 -31.80
CA ILE A 21 10.42 21.86 -32.27
C ILE A 21 9.51 21.01 -33.19
N TYR A 22 8.19 21.15 -33.06
CA TYR A 22 7.22 20.33 -33.78
C TYR A 22 6.85 20.94 -35.14
N ILE A 23 7.11 20.19 -36.21
CA ILE A 23 6.77 20.57 -37.59
C ILE A 23 5.58 19.73 -38.10
N THR A 24 4.60 20.41 -38.69
CA THR A 24 3.43 19.78 -39.33
C THR A 24 3.74 19.22 -40.72
N SER A 25 2.95 18.24 -41.16
CA SER A 25 3.07 17.63 -42.50
C SER A 25 2.87 18.64 -43.64
N ALA A 26 2.10 19.71 -43.42
CA ALA A 26 1.94 20.82 -44.36
C ALA A 26 3.25 21.58 -44.59
N PHE A 27 4.02 21.84 -43.52
CA PHE A 27 5.32 22.50 -43.61
C PHE A 27 6.34 21.69 -44.42
N LYS A 28 6.29 20.36 -44.30
CA LYS A 28 7.14 19.45 -45.09
C LYS A 28 6.82 19.48 -46.59
N ARG A 29 5.58 19.83 -46.98
CA ARG A 29 5.22 20.01 -48.39
C ARG A 29 5.81 21.30 -48.94
N PHE A 30 5.77 22.38 -48.16
CA PHE A 30 6.40 23.65 -48.53
C PHE A 30 7.93 23.52 -48.67
N ASP A 31 8.59 22.73 -47.81
CA ASP A 31 10.03 22.43 -47.91
C ASP A 31 10.42 21.63 -49.17
N LYS A 32 9.47 20.94 -49.83
CA LYS A 32 9.69 20.20 -51.09
C LYS A 32 9.62 21.08 -52.35
N GLY A 33 9.45 22.39 -52.20
CA GLY A 33 9.47 23.35 -53.32
C GLY A 33 8.11 23.59 -53.99
N GLU A 34 6.98 23.25 -53.35
CA GLU A 34 5.64 23.64 -53.81
C GLU A 34 5.37 25.17 -53.66
N SER A 35 6.29 25.94 -53.07
CA SER A 35 6.12 27.39 -52.79
C SER A 35 7.46 28.14 -52.80
N ASN A 36 7.44 29.46 -53.08
CA ASN A 36 8.59 30.40 -53.12
C ASN A 36 9.29 30.66 -51.75
N LEU A 37 9.12 29.78 -50.78
CA LEU A 37 9.72 29.90 -49.45
C LEU A 37 11.10 29.25 -49.43
N LEU A 38 12.01 29.79 -48.60
CA LEU A 38 13.34 29.20 -48.46
C LEU A 38 13.24 27.78 -47.87
N PRO A 39 13.89 26.78 -48.49
CA PRO A 39 13.96 25.44 -47.92
C PRO A 39 14.75 25.46 -46.61
N LEU A 40 14.36 24.61 -45.66
CA LEU A 40 15.03 24.46 -44.38
C LEU A 40 16.49 24.04 -44.60
N ARG A 41 17.42 24.67 -43.86
CA ARG A 41 18.82 24.26 -43.93
C ARG A 41 18.97 22.86 -43.35
N LYS A 42 19.89 22.07 -43.91
CA LYS A 42 20.21 20.72 -43.43
C LYS A 42 20.50 20.65 -41.92
N LYS A 43 21.04 21.72 -41.35
CA LYS A 43 21.33 21.85 -39.90
C LYS A 43 20.07 22.04 -39.05
N GLU A 44 19.08 22.75 -39.57
CA GLU A 44 17.83 23.03 -38.86
C GLU A 44 16.92 21.79 -38.86
N ARG A 45 16.91 21.05 -39.98
CA ARG A 45 16.14 19.81 -40.15
C ARG A 45 16.42 18.71 -39.10
N VAL A 46 17.61 18.72 -38.47
CA VAL A 46 17.98 17.73 -37.44
C VAL A 46 17.33 18.04 -36.08
N HIS A 47 16.98 19.31 -35.85
CA HIS A 47 16.37 19.73 -34.58
C HIS A 47 14.86 19.59 -34.57
N PHE A 48 14.21 19.48 -35.73
CA PHE A 48 12.76 19.39 -35.81
C PHE A 48 12.23 17.96 -35.66
N ILE A 49 11.21 17.81 -34.82
CA ILE A 49 10.48 16.58 -34.57
C ILE A 49 9.21 16.61 -35.43
N ASP A 50 8.95 15.51 -36.12
CA ASP A 50 7.75 15.36 -36.94
C ASP A 50 6.53 15.22 -36.04
N SER A 51 5.53 16.10 -36.19
CA SER A 51 4.30 16.04 -35.39
C SER A 51 3.47 14.78 -35.64
N THR A 52 3.72 14.08 -36.75
CA THR A 52 3.04 12.83 -37.11
C THR A 52 3.81 11.57 -36.68
N ALA A 53 5.07 11.72 -36.29
CA ALA A 53 5.82 10.62 -35.70
C ALA A 53 5.51 10.57 -34.20
N PHE A 54 5.27 9.37 -33.67
CA PHE A 54 5.15 9.12 -32.23
C PHE A 54 6.50 9.24 -31.50
N CYS A 55 7.36 10.16 -31.94
CA CYS A 55 8.67 10.42 -31.39
C CYS A 55 8.54 11.54 -30.36
N LEU A 56 8.44 11.17 -29.09
CA LEU A 56 8.54 12.12 -28.00
C LEU A 56 9.97 12.66 -27.89
N SER A 57 10.10 13.93 -27.48
CA SER A 57 11.40 14.50 -27.17
C SER A 57 12.04 13.76 -25.98
N LYS A 58 13.38 13.67 -25.96
CA LYS A 58 14.12 13.00 -24.87
C LYS A 58 13.76 13.57 -23.49
N GLN A 59 13.48 14.87 -23.40
CA GLN A 59 13.05 15.52 -22.15
C GLN A 59 11.64 15.10 -21.71
N GLU A 60 10.73 14.87 -22.66
CA GLU A 60 9.37 14.41 -22.36
C GLU A 60 9.39 12.96 -21.89
N LEU A 61 10.23 12.12 -22.49
CA LEU A 61 10.38 10.72 -22.07
C LEU A 61 10.91 10.60 -20.64
N VAL A 62 11.88 11.44 -20.25
CA VAL A 62 12.37 11.50 -18.86
C VAL A 62 11.26 11.96 -17.90
N SER A 63 10.44 12.93 -18.31
CA SER A 63 9.32 13.41 -17.49
C SER A 63 8.24 12.34 -17.30
N ILE A 64 7.92 11.58 -18.35
CA ILE A 64 6.99 10.46 -18.30
C ILE A 64 7.54 9.35 -17.41
N LEU A 65 8.82 9.00 -17.56
CA LEU A 65 9.46 7.98 -16.72
C LEU A 65 9.40 8.36 -15.24
N ARG A 66 9.64 9.63 -14.92
CA ARG A 66 9.50 10.15 -13.55
C ARG A 66 8.05 10.03 -13.05
N GLY A 67 7.07 10.34 -13.88
CA GLY A 67 5.65 10.15 -13.55
C GLY A 67 5.30 8.69 -13.26
N ILE A 68 5.78 7.77 -14.11
CA ILE A 68 5.59 6.33 -13.93
C ILE A 68 6.22 5.84 -12.63
N LEU A 69 7.43 6.29 -12.31
CA LEU A 69 8.11 5.95 -11.06
C LEU A 69 7.34 6.41 -9.82
N ILE A 70 6.72 7.59 -9.88
CA ILE A 70 5.89 8.10 -8.78
C ILE A 70 4.65 7.22 -8.61
N ILE A 71 3.96 6.88 -9.70
CA ILE A 71 2.78 6.01 -9.65
C ILE A 71 3.15 4.62 -9.11
N LEU A 72 4.27 4.06 -9.56
CA LEU A 72 4.76 2.77 -9.09
C LEU A 72 5.09 2.81 -7.59
N ALA A 73 5.70 3.88 -7.11
CA ALA A 73 6.01 4.06 -5.70
C ALA A 73 4.73 4.18 -4.84
N LEU A 74 3.73 4.91 -5.33
CA LEU A 74 2.42 5.01 -4.66
C LEU A 74 1.71 3.66 -4.61
N LEU A 75 1.71 2.91 -5.72
CA LEU A 75 1.15 1.57 -5.77
C LEU A 75 1.87 0.62 -4.79
N ALA A 76 3.19 0.65 -4.75
CA ALA A 76 3.98 -0.15 -3.82
C ALA A 76 3.68 0.20 -2.36
N ALA A 77 3.52 1.49 -2.03
CA ALA A 77 3.14 1.94 -0.70
C ALA A 77 1.73 1.46 -0.32
N ALA A 78 0.76 1.53 -1.24
CA ALA A 78 -0.59 1.04 -1.03
C ALA A 78 -0.62 -0.48 -0.78
N VAL A 79 0.13 -1.26 -1.57
CA VAL A 79 0.28 -2.70 -1.38
C VAL A 79 0.91 -3.02 -0.03
N LEU A 80 1.95 -2.28 0.37
CA LEU A 80 2.60 -2.46 1.66
C LEU A 80 1.63 -2.20 2.82
N LEU A 81 0.86 -1.11 2.76
CA LEU A 81 -0.13 -0.79 3.77
C LEU A 81 -1.21 -1.89 3.88
N CYS A 82 -1.79 -2.31 2.75
CA CYS A 82 -2.76 -3.39 2.73
C CYS A 82 -2.17 -4.70 3.27
N GLY A 83 -0.91 -5.00 2.92
CA GLY A 83 -0.20 -6.18 3.41
C GLY A 83 0.01 -6.16 4.92
N MET A 84 0.26 -4.98 5.50
CA MET A 84 0.36 -4.82 6.96
C MET A 84 -0.97 -5.08 7.65
N ASP A 85 -2.08 -4.58 7.11
CA ASP A 85 -3.42 -4.83 7.67
C ASP A 85 -3.75 -6.33 7.67
N VAL A 86 -3.38 -7.05 6.60
CA VAL A 86 -3.49 -8.51 6.51
C VAL A 86 -2.58 -9.21 7.53
N LEU A 87 -1.35 -8.75 7.70
CA LEU A 87 -0.42 -9.33 8.66
C LEU A 87 -0.94 -9.20 10.10
N ILE A 88 -1.47 -8.03 10.46
CA ILE A 88 -2.06 -7.80 11.78
C ILE A 88 -3.26 -8.72 11.99
N TYR A 89 -4.14 -8.83 10.99
CA TYR A 89 -5.27 -9.77 11.03
C TYR A 89 -4.80 -11.21 11.29
N LEU A 90 -3.78 -11.68 10.57
CA LEU A 90 -3.24 -13.03 10.75
C LEU A 90 -2.65 -13.24 12.14
N VAL A 91 -1.91 -12.26 12.67
CA VAL A 91 -1.33 -12.33 14.01
C VAL A 91 -2.44 -12.41 15.07
N LEU A 92 -3.46 -11.55 14.98
CA LEU A 92 -4.58 -11.56 15.92
C LEU A 92 -5.38 -12.87 15.84
N GLU A 93 -5.53 -13.44 14.65
CA GLU A 93 -6.22 -14.71 14.43
C GLU A 93 -5.42 -15.90 15.03
N VAL A 94 -4.09 -15.88 14.95
CA VAL A 94 -3.24 -16.85 15.63
C VAL A 94 -3.36 -16.70 17.15
N VAL A 95 -3.30 -15.47 17.66
CA VAL A 95 -3.49 -15.20 19.09
C VAL A 95 -4.86 -15.69 19.56
N ARG A 96 -5.92 -15.48 18.78
CA ARG A 96 -7.26 -15.97 19.09
C ARG A 96 -7.32 -17.50 19.23
N LYS A 97 -6.61 -18.21 18.35
CA LYS A 97 -6.59 -19.69 18.35
C LYS A 97 -5.79 -20.25 19.50
N GLU A 98 -4.65 -19.64 19.81
CA GLU A 98 -3.69 -20.18 20.77
C GLU A 98 -3.95 -19.72 22.21
N ALA A 99 -4.52 -18.53 22.42
CA ALA A 99 -4.65 -17.93 23.75
C ALA A 99 -5.99 -18.22 24.47
N ASN A 100 -6.84 -19.09 23.92
CA ASN A 100 -8.09 -19.46 24.59
C ASN A 100 -7.82 -20.52 25.66
N VAL A 101 -7.70 -20.08 26.92
CA VAL A 101 -7.35 -20.93 28.06
C VAL A 101 -8.37 -20.78 29.17
N THR A 102 -8.82 -21.91 29.71
CA THR A 102 -9.59 -21.96 30.96
C THR A 102 -8.74 -22.57 32.07
N VAL A 103 -8.48 -21.79 33.13
CA VAL A 103 -7.68 -22.21 34.28
C VAL A 103 -8.59 -22.34 35.49
N LEU A 104 -8.67 -23.55 36.05
CA LEU A 104 -9.36 -23.82 37.29
C LEU A 104 -8.32 -23.97 38.41
N ILE A 105 -8.36 -23.05 39.37
CA ILE A 105 -7.46 -23.05 40.54
C ILE A 105 -8.29 -23.38 41.78
N ASN A 106 -8.03 -24.55 42.37
CA ASN A 106 -8.64 -24.95 43.64
C ASN A 106 -7.62 -24.85 44.78
N GLY A 107 -7.92 -24.04 45.79
CA GLY A 107 -7.11 -23.90 47.00
C GLY A 107 -7.69 -24.68 48.17
N GLY A 108 -6.94 -25.64 48.71
CA GLY A 108 -7.27 -26.31 49.97
C GLY A 108 -6.34 -27.50 50.27
N SER A 109 -5.35 -27.33 51.14
CA SER A 109 -4.33 -28.32 51.55
C SER A 109 -3.43 -28.92 50.44
N GLY A 110 -3.74 -28.66 49.18
CA GLY A 110 -2.92 -28.92 48.01
C GLY A 110 -3.32 -27.91 46.93
N PHE A 111 -2.34 -27.49 46.14
CA PHE A 111 -2.54 -26.59 45.02
C PHE A 111 -2.69 -27.44 43.75
N GLU A 112 -3.91 -27.57 43.25
CA GLU A 112 -4.20 -28.29 42.00
C GLU A 112 -4.69 -27.30 40.95
N VAL A 113 -3.95 -27.18 39.85
CA VAL A 113 -4.31 -26.38 38.67
C VAL A 113 -4.77 -27.35 37.60
N ALA A 114 -6.06 -27.33 37.30
CA ALA A 114 -6.61 -28.05 36.15
C ALA A 114 -6.70 -27.08 34.97
N LEU A 115 -5.91 -27.34 33.93
CA LEU A 115 -6.00 -26.65 32.65
C LEU A 115 -6.92 -27.47 31.75
N ASN A 116 -8.13 -26.97 31.52
CA ASN A 116 -9.01 -27.54 30.52
C ASN A 116 -8.81 -26.71 29.24
N ASP A 117 -8.22 -27.39 28.26
CA ASP A 117 -7.96 -26.91 26.90
C ASP A 117 -6.79 -25.93 26.79
N THR A 118 -5.68 -26.41 26.25
CA THR A 118 -4.52 -25.58 25.91
C THR A 118 -3.81 -26.13 24.68
N SER A 119 -3.22 -25.23 23.90
CA SER A 119 -2.09 -25.58 23.05
C SER A 119 -0.84 -25.84 23.91
N PRO A 120 0.04 -26.76 23.50
CA PRO A 120 1.09 -27.31 24.37
C PRO A 120 2.11 -26.28 24.90
N SER A 121 2.22 -25.11 24.27
CA SER A 121 3.21 -24.07 24.60
C SER A 121 2.77 -23.20 25.80
N ILE A 122 1.50 -22.79 25.86
CA ILE A 122 1.02 -21.87 26.92
C ILE A 122 0.77 -22.63 28.23
N SER A 123 0.34 -23.89 28.14
CA SER A 123 0.12 -24.74 29.32
C SER A 123 1.40 -24.93 30.13
N GLN A 124 2.54 -25.06 29.47
CA GLN A 124 3.84 -25.25 30.13
C GLN A 124 4.23 -24.03 30.98
N ILE A 125 4.03 -22.83 30.45
CA ILE A 125 4.34 -21.57 31.16
C ILE A 125 3.41 -21.40 32.37
N LEU A 126 2.11 -21.67 32.19
CA LEU A 126 1.11 -21.55 33.27
C LEU A 126 1.35 -22.55 34.40
N HIS A 127 1.71 -23.79 34.08
CA HIS A 127 2.06 -24.78 35.11
C HIS A 127 3.32 -24.41 35.90
N GLN A 128 4.25 -23.66 35.31
CA GLN A 128 5.50 -23.26 35.97
C GLN A 128 5.32 -22.03 36.88
N GLU A 129 4.64 -20.99 36.41
CA GLU A 129 4.64 -19.68 37.06
C GLU A 129 3.49 -19.48 38.06
N VAL A 130 2.31 -20.05 37.79
CA VAL A 130 1.12 -19.88 38.64
C VAL A 130 1.32 -20.45 40.07
N PRO A 131 1.97 -21.61 40.29
CA PRO A 131 2.26 -22.10 41.64
C PRO A 131 3.21 -21.18 42.43
N ILE A 132 4.11 -20.46 41.74
CA ILE A 132 5.10 -19.57 42.37
C ILE A 132 4.41 -18.30 42.90
N LEU A 133 3.49 -17.72 42.10
CA LEU A 133 2.76 -16.51 42.48
C LEU A 133 1.78 -16.74 43.64
N LEU A 134 1.21 -17.95 43.75
CA LEU A 134 0.19 -18.27 44.75
C LEU A 134 0.76 -18.90 46.04
N LYS A 135 2.09 -19.07 46.13
CA LYS A 135 2.79 -19.58 47.32
C LYS A 135 2.84 -18.58 48.49
N GLY A 136 2.36 -17.34 48.29
CA GLY A 136 2.26 -16.32 49.32
C GLY A 136 0.92 -16.38 50.07
N ASN A 137 0.99 -16.71 51.37
CA ASN A 137 -0.11 -16.68 52.35
C ASN A 137 -0.98 -17.95 52.43
N SER A 138 -0.39 -19.04 52.93
CA SER A 138 -1.11 -20.22 53.40
C SER A 138 -1.82 -19.93 54.72
N THR A 139 -3.04 -19.38 54.67
CA THR A 139 -3.96 -19.40 55.81
C THR A 139 -5.38 -19.81 55.36
N HIS A 140 -5.68 -21.10 55.50
CA HIS A 140 -7.01 -21.72 55.67
C HIS A 140 -8.20 -21.37 54.76
N PHE A 141 -8.03 -20.58 53.71
CA PHE A 141 -9.15 -20.17 52.86
C PHE A 141 -9.31 -21.12 51.67
N LYS A 142 -10.45 -21.81 51.59
CA LYS A 142 -10.85 -22.56 50.38
C LYS A 142 -11.38 -21.57 49.36
N TYR A 143 -10.71 -21.43 48.24
CA TYR A 143 -11.19 -20.65 47.11
C TYR A 143 -11.08 -21.47 45.82
N SER A 144 -12.07 -21.31 44.96
CA SER A 144 -12.08 -21.82 43.59
C SER A 144 -12.08 -20.61 42.65
N LEU A 145 -11.00 -20.43 41.91
CA LEU A 145 -10.88 -19.37 40.90
C LEU A 145 -10.95 -20.02 39.52
N GLU A 146 -11.96 -19.65 38.74
CA GLU A 146 -12.06 -20.00 37.33
C GLU A 146 -11.66 -18.77 36.51
N LEU A 147 -10.53 -18.87 35.81
CA LEU A 147 -10.04 -17.85 34.91
C LEU A 147 -10.34 -18.29 33.49
N ASN A 148 -11.22 -17.56 32.81
CA ASN A 148 -11.51 -17.76 31.40
C ASN A 148 -10.93 -16.60 30.60
N THR A 149 -10.07 -16.90 29.62
CA THR A 149 -9.52 -15.89 28.71
C THR A 149 -10.40 -15.64 27.49
N ALA A 150 -11.40 -16.50 27.20
CA ALA A 150 -12.42 -16.33 26.15
C ALA A 150 -12.97 -14.89 26.00
N PRO A 151 -13.39 -14.19 27.07
CA PRO A 151 -13.94 -12.84 26.95
C PRO A 151 -12.91 -11.76 26.59
N CYS A 152 -11.61 -12.05 26.70
CA CYS A 152 -10.53 -11.10 26.46
C CYS A 152 -9.84 -11.30 25.10
N LEU A 153 -10.22 -12.32 24.33
CA LEU A 153 -9.58 -12.58 23.05
C LEU A 153 -10.02 -11.57 21.99
N PRO A 154 -9.10 -11.16 21.11
CA PRO A 154 -9.46 -10.32 19.98
C PRO A 154 -10.42 -11.06 19.05
N ASP A 155 -11.41 -10.34 18.52
CA ASP A 155 -12.26 -10.78 17.42
C ASP A 155 -11.90 -9.98 16.17
N PRO A 156 -10.84 -10.40 15.43
CA PRO A 156 -10.35 -9.63 14.30
C PRO A 156 -11.32 -9.71 13.12
N SER A 157 -11.70 -8.54 12.57
CA SER A 157 -12.45 -8.47 11.31
C SER A 157 -11.51 -8.64 10.11
N PRO A 158 -11.94 -9.32 9.04
CA PRO A 158 -11.10 -9.48 7.86
C PRO A 158 -10.86 -8.13 7.16
N PRO A 159 -9.64 -7.86 6.67
CA PRO A 159 -9.28 -6.57 6.06
C PRO A 159 -9.99 -6.32 4.72
N PHE A 160 -10.54 -7.38 4.09
CA PHE A 160 -11.37 -7.29 2.89
C PHE A 160 -12.75 -7.85 3.19
N TYR A 161 -13.51 -7.12 4.00
CA TYR A 161 -14.93 -7.44 4.20
C TYR A 161 -15.69 -6.99 2.95
N GLU A 162 -16.49 -7.88 2.35
CA GLU A 162 -17.40 -7.55 1.24
C GLU A 162 -18.53 -6.62 1.72
N ASP A 163 -18.17 -5.39 2.08
CA ASP A 163 -19.10 -4.29 2.03
C ASP A 163 -18.78 -3.53 0.73
N LYS A 164 -19.76 -3.48 -0.18
CA LYS A 164 -19.64 -2.91 -1.54
C LYS A 164 -19.18 -1.43 -1.56
N THR A 165 -18.95 -0.86 -0.39
CA THR A 165 -18.61 0.52 -0.06
C THR A 165 -17.10 0.78 0.01
N GLN A 166 -16.25 -0.23 0.24
CA GLN A 166 -14.78 -0.02 0.35
C GLN A 166 -14.03 -0.01 -0.99
N LEU A 167 -14.55 -0.64 -2.04
CA LEU A 167 -13.96 -0.58 -3.39
C LEU A 167 -13.95 0.85 -3.97
N VAL A 168 -14.78 1.76 -3.44
CA VAL A 168 -14.82 3.16 -3.84
C VAL A 168 -13.56 3.92 -3.40
N TYR A 169 -12.95 3.55 -2.27
CA TYR A 169 -11.77 4.26 -1.76
C TYR A 169 -10.48 3.92 -2.52
N LEU A 170 -10.37 2.70 -3.07
CA LEU A 170 -9.24 2.29 -3.91
C LEU A 170 -9.34 2.76 -5.37
N GLY A 171 -10.53 3.18 -5.82
CA GLY A 171 -10.76 3.66 -7.20
C GLY A 171 -10.75 5.18 -7.38
N VAL A 172 -10.57 5.96 -6.31
CA VAL A 172 -10.70 7.44 -6.32
C VAL A 172 -9.42 8.17 -5.87
N MET A 173 -8.28 7.49 -5.78
CA MET A 173 -6.96 8.12 -5.63
C MET A 173 -6.04 7.84 -6.81
#